data_AF-A0A7C2FKX8-F1
#
_entry.id   AF-A0A7C2FKX8-F1
#
_cell.length_a   1.000
_cell.length_b   1.000
_cell.length_c   1.000
_cell.angle_alpha   90.00
_cell.angle_beta   90.00
_cell.angle_gamma   90.00
#
_symmetry.space_group_name_H-M   'P 1'
#
loop_
_entity.id
_entity.type
_entity.pdbx_description
1 polymer ?
#
loop_
_entity_poly.entity_id
_entity_poly.type
_entity_poly.pdbx_seq_one_letter_code
_entity_poly.pdbx_strand_id
1 'polypeptide(L)'
;MRGLLDALAFHLPSHPLEGAVTLGALAVSAAAWRRVGGPAVAALATAGAAGAFFQVGHPAIPLAVAAVGLLHARSGRRIPAGAFAREIAIVLAGFLAYEAARFQVVSDPEPAIRNARRIVDLEAAFGLFRERELQQLLVGPGPVTAAWNLLYSHAFLAVVIGALLWLVVADPPRYRLFRNALGISTVLAIILIAAYPVAPPRLMPGLGIEDTVVNAGNVHKFANEYAAIPSLHVGWTALVGWVLALPLRGWPRAAVMFGPGLGMLLVVIVTGNHYWLDGVAGAAVTVGPAVVLLHRAAVAGFLRAAAAALPDIPAAAANPRGRVSTITLGGLFIYLGAGQLINPGFTDFWGYLFFQVGATLLLLLAAEAFLAREGGLSWLTHGIAIACSWADVLGTDGDLYARIDEYDKLTHAMGTAAVTAAAWEVLRAAARRTGSTRPPRDRFLLSVAIGVAAGIGWEVYEYLGDVVFQTTRSQGRWDTFNDLVSDTAGALVIAALLWRQERRAGAEEFEPGPRPRPAPPS
;
A
#
# COMPACT_ATOMS: atom_id res chain seq x y z
N MET A 1 34.13 1.10 -7.01
CA MET A 1 35.24 1.78 -6.31
C MET A 1 35.28 3.28 -6.58
N ARG A 2 35.29 3.76 -7.85
CA ARG A 2 35.20 5.20 -8.17
C ARG A 2 33.98 5.92 -7.58
N GLY A 3 32.77 5.39 -7.77
CA GLY A 3 31.56 6.00 -7.19
C GLY A 3 31.54 6.08 -5.65
N LEU A 4 32.23 5.17 -4.95
CA LEU A 4 32.41 5.24 -3.49
C LEU A 4 33.41 6.33 -3.09
N LEU A 5 34.48 6.51 -3.87
CA LEU A 5 35.46 7.57 -3.66
C LEU A 5 34.87 8.96 -3.94
N ASP A 6 34.03 9.10 -4.98
CA ASP A 6 33.31 10.33 -5.29
C ASP A 6 32.27 10.66 -4.22
N ALA A 7 31.58 9.65 -3.67
CA ALA A 7 30.65 9.82 -2.55
C ALA A 7 31.33 10.23 -1.24
N LEU A 8 32.62 9.97 -1.10
CA LEU A 8 33.45 10.35 0.06
C LEU A 8 34.26 11.65 -0.17
N ALA A 9 34.10 12.31 -1.32
CA ALA A 9 34.80 13.55 -1.62
C ALA A 9 34.31 14.70 -0.71
N PHE A 10 35.26 15.38 -0.06
CA PHE A 10 34.97 16.55 0.78
C PHE A 10 34.74 17.79 -0.08
N HIS A 11 33.62 18.49 0.16
CA HIS A 11 33.31 19.77 -0.46
C HIS A 11 33.96 20.90 0.32
N LEU A 12 34.75 21.73 -0.37
CA LEU A 12 35.19 23.01 0.17
C LEU A 12 34.19 24.11 -0.22
N PRO A 13 34.09 25.20 0.56
CA PRO A 13 33.24 26.32 0.21
C PRO A 13 33.55 26.84 -1.19
N SER A 14 32.51 26.99 -2.00
CA SER A 14 32.62 27.43 -3.39
C SER A 14 32.87 28.94 -3.52
N HIS A 15 32.48 29.72 -2.50
CA HIS A 15 32.65 31.17 -2.46
C HIS A 15 32.88 31.67 -1.00
N PRO A 16 33.64 32.77 -0.78
CA PRO A 16 33.93 33.28 0.57
C PRO A 16 32.72 33.49 1.48
N LEU A 17 31.59 33.93 0.93
CA LEU A 17 30.34 34.11 1.68
C LEU A 17 29.83 32.80 2.28
N GLU A 18 29.85 31.71 1.52
CA GLU A 18 29.45 30.39 1.98
C GLU A 18 30.36 29.90 3.12
N GLY A 19 31.66 30.13 2.98
CA GLY A 19 32.65 29.83 4.03
C GLY A 19 32.38 30.62 5.31
N ALA A 20 32.15 31.93 5.19
CA ALA A 20 31.85 32.79 6.33
C ALA A 20 30.54 32.39 7.05
N VAL A 21 29.47 32.11 6.30
CA VAL A 21 28.19 31.66 6.84
C VAL A 21 28.35 30.31 7.56
N THR A 22 29.07 29.38 6.95
CA THR A 22 29.32 28.06 7.54
C THR A 22 30.11 28.16 8.84
N LEU A 23 31.23 28.91 8.84
CA LEU A 23 32.05 29.12 10.05
C LEU A 23 31.24 29.81 11.15
N GLY A 24 30.44 30.81 10.80
CA GLY A 24 29.52 31.46 11.73
C GLY A 24 28.52 30.48 12.35
N ALA A 25 27.89 29.65 11.52
CA ALA A 25 26.95 28.62 11.99
C ALA A 25 27.62 27.60 12.92
N LEU A 26 28.84 27.15 12.60
CA LEU A 26 29.60 26.22 13.44
C LEU A 26 29.98 26.86 14.79
N ALA A 27 30.40 28.12 14.80
CA ALA A 27 30.70 28.84 16.04
C ALA A 27 29.46 29.01 16.93
N VAL A 28 28.33 29.39 16.34
CA VAL A 28 27.04 29.49 17.04
C VAL A 28 26.60 28.12 17.56
N SER A 29 26.73 27.06 16.76
CA SER A 29 26.45 25.68 17.17
C SER A 29 27.27 25.30 18.40
N ALA A 30 28.60 25.50 18.36
CA ALA A 30 29.48 25.17 19.48
C ALA A 30 29.08 25.91 20.77
N ALA A 31 28.79 27.21 20.67
CA ALA A 31 28.38 28.02 21.82
C ALA A 31 27.01 27.59 22.38
N ALA A 32 26.03 27.36 21.51
CA ALA A 32 24.67 27.05 21.90
C ALA A 32 24.55 25.63 22.49
N TRP A 33 25.08 24.62 21.80
CA TRP A 33 25.02 23.23 22.25
C TRP A 33 25.87 22.98 23.50
N ARG A 34 26.90 23.79 23.76
CA ARG A 34 27.63 23.77 25.03
C ARG A 34 26.74 24.12 26.21
N ARG A 35 25.78 25.03 26.04
CA ARG A 35 24.78 25.37 27.08
C ARG A 35 23.74 24.27 27.28
N VAL A 36 23.44 23.51 26.22
CA VAL A 36 22.46 22.42 26.25
C VAL A 36 23.01 21.16 26.92
N GLY A 37 24.26 20.76 26.65
CA GLY A 37 24.76 19.46 27.13
C GLY A 37 26.25 19.43 27.50
N GLY A 38 26.89 20.59 27.65
CA GLY A 38 28.32 20.69 27.94
C GLY A 38 29.22 20.51 26.70
N PRO A 39 30.55 20.46 26.90
CA PRO A 39 31.52 20.49 25.80
C PRO A 39 31.43 19.28 24.87
N ALA A 40 31.11 18.09 25.39
CA ALA A 40 30.99 16.88 24.57
C ALA A 40 29.81 16.95 23.58
N VAL A 41 28.64 17.45 24.03
CA VAL A 41 27.47 17.65 23.16
C VAL A 41 27.76 18.73 22.11
N ALA A 42 28.43 19.81 22.51
CA ALA A 42 28.86 20.86 21.58
C ALA A 42 29.78 20.34 20.49
N ALA A 43 30.78 19.52 20.87
CA ALA A 43 31.72 18.92 19.93
C ALA A 43 31.00 17.99 18.95
N LEU A 44 30.13 17.09 19.43
CA LEU A 44 29.37 16.18 18.57
C LEU A 44 28.43 16.91 17.60
N ALA A 45 27.67 17.88 18.08
CA ALA A 45 26.74 18.65 17.24
C ALA A 45 27.49 19.46 16.17
N THR A 46 28.59 20.11 16.55
CA THR A 46 29.39 20.94 15.65
C THR A 46 30.19 20.11 14.66
N ALA A 47 30.76 18.97 15.08
CA ALA A 47 31.42 18.03 14.19
C ALA A 47 30.45 17.41 13.19
N GLY A 48 29.24 17.03 13.64
CA GLY A 48 28.18 16.55 12.76
C GLY A 48 27.74 17.61 11.74
N ALA A 49 27.58 18.87 12.17
CA ALA A 49 27.29 19.98 11.27
C ALA A 49 28.39 20.19 10.22
N ALA A 50 29.66 20.18 10.63
CA ALA A 50 30.79 20.32 9.73
C ALA A 50 30.89 19.15 8.74
N GLY A 51 30.76 17.90 9.22
CA GLY A 51 30.73 16.71 8.38
C GLY A 51 29.60 16.76 7.35
N ALA A 52 28.40 17.18 7.76
CA ALA A 52 27.28 17.34 6.84
C ALA A 52 27.55 18.41 5.77
N PHE A 53 28.17 19.54 6.14
CA PHE A 53 28.61 20.54 5.15
C PHE A 53 29.60 19.94 4.15
N PHE A 54 30.63 19.24 4.63
CA PHE A 54 31.63 18.66 3.75
C PHE A 54 31.07 17.58 2.81
N GLN A 55 30.04 16.85 3.24
CA GLN A 55 29.43 15.82 2.41
C GLN A 55 28.42 16.41 1.41
N VAL A 56 27.57 17.32 1.87
CA VAL A 56 26.46 17.88 1.06
C VAL A 56 26.92 19.05 0.19
N GLY A 57 27.82 19.89 0.73
CA GLY A 57 28.36 21.09 0.07
C GLY A 57 27.49 22.34 0.22
N HIS A 58 26.74 22.48 1.32
CA HIS A 58 25.87 23.64 1.54
C HIS A 58 25.60 23.94 3.04
N PRO A 59 25.53 25.21 3.47
CA PRO A 59 25.38 25.60 4.89
C PRO A 59 24.02 25.33 5.54
N ALA A 60 23.02 24.83 4.81
CA ALA A 60 21.65 24.65 5.32
C ALA A 60 21.59 23.76 6.58
N ILE A 61 22.33 22.65 6.61
CA ILE A 61 22.38 21.75 7.77
C ILE A 61 23.11 22.41 8.95
N PRO A 62 24.33 22.98 8.79
CA PRO A 62 24.97 23.77 9.85
C PRO A 62 24.07 24.86 10.44
N LEU A 63 23.34 25.59 9.61
CA LEU A 63 22.42 26.63 10.04
C LEU A 63 21.25 26.05 10.85
N ALA A 64 20.66 24.93 10.41
CA ALA A 64 19.61 24.26 11.16
C ALA A 64 20.10 23.76 12.52
N VAL A 65 21.30 23.15 12.58
CA VAL A 65 21.92 22.69 13.83
C VAL A 65 22.16 23.86 14.78
N ALA A 66 22.68 24.98 14.27
CA ALA A 66 22.91 26.20 15.05
C ALA A 66 21.60 26.81 15.58
N ALA A 67 20.58 26.93 14.72
CA ALA A 67 19.27 27.47 15.08
C ALA A 67 18.58 26.62 16.16
N VAL A 68 18.56 25.29 16.00
CA VAL A 68 18.00 24.37 17.00
C VAL A 68 18.76 24.44 18.32
N GLY A 69 20.10 24.52 18.26
CA GLY A 69 20.93 24.70 19.45
C GLY A 69 20.57 25.98 20.21
N LEU A 70 20.36 27.10 19.51
CA LEU A 70 19.93 28.36 20.11
C LEU A 70 18.55 28.25 20.77
N LEU A 71 17.60 27.60 20.11
CA LEU A 71 16.26 27.41 20.66
C LEU A 71 16.31 26.54 21.93
N HIS A 72 17.09 25.47 21.93
CA HIS A 72 17.26 24.62 23.13
C HIS A 72 17.99 25.34 24.25
N ALA A 73 19.04 26.11 23.94
CA ALA A 73 19.77 26.89 24.93
C ALA A 73 18.88 27.90 25.65
N ARG A 74 17.84 28.43 24.96
CA ARG A 74 16.80 29.29 25.56
C ARG A 74 15.81 28.51 26.42
N SER A 75 15.53 27.25 26.10
CA SER A 75 14.56 26.42 26.84
C SER A 75 15.04 25.97 28.22
N GLY A 76 16.35 26.03 28.50
CA GLY A 76 16.97 25.53 29.74
C GLY A 76 17.02 24.01 29.87
N ARG A 77 16.45 23.26 28.91
CA ARG A 77 16.49 21.79 28.89
C ARG A 77 17.89 21.30 28.54
N ARG A 78 18.32 20.24 29.24
CA ARG A 78 19.64 19.64 29.05
C ARG A 78 19.56 18.19 28.61
N ILE A 79 20.58 17.74 27.89
CA ILE A 79 20.74 16.33 27.49
C ILE A 79 22.09 15.78 27.95
N PRO A 80 22.13 14.57 28.54
CA PRO A 80 23.39 13.91 28.86
C PRO A 80 24.20 13.57 27.59
N ALA A 81 25.51 13.78 27.63
CA ALA A 81 26.40 13.55 26.48
C ALA A 81 26.32 12.10 25.95
N GLY A 82 26.29 11.10 26.83
CA GLY A 82 26.18 9.69 26.43
C GLY A 82 24.86 9.36 25.74
N ALA A 83 23.75 9.97 26.18
CA ALA A 83 22.46 9.79 25.53
C ALA A 83 22.45 10.42 24.13
N PHE A 84 22.97 11.65 24.01
CA PHE A 84 23.08 12.33 22.72
C PHE A 84 24.00 11.57 21.75
N ALA A 85 25.17 11.12 22.22
CA ALA A 85 26.11 10.33 21.42
C ALA A 85 25.48 9.03 20.90
N ARG A 86 24.74 8.31 21.75
CA ARG A 86 24.02 7.10 21.33
C ARG A 86 23.00 7.40 20.25
N GLU A 87 22.23 8.46 20.39
CA GLU A 87 21.23 8.84 19.39
C GLU A 87 21.85 9.24 18.05
N ILE A 88 22.95 10.02 18.08
CA ILE A 88 23.73 10.33 16.88
C ILE A 88 24.27 9.06 16.24
N ALA A 89 24.83 8.12 17.03
CA ALA A 89 25.35 6.87 16.51
C ALA A 89 24.26 6.01 15.84
N ILE A 90 23.06 5.94 16.41
CA ILE A 90 21.92 5.20 15.81
C ILE A 90 21.52 5.82 14.46
N VAL A 91 21.39 7.15 14.40
CA VAL A 91 21.00 7.85 13.17
C VAL A 91 22.09 7.69 12.10
N LEU A 92 23.36 7.86 12.47
CA LEU A 92 24.50 7.68 11.56
C LEU A 92 24.59 6.24 11.06
N ALA A 93 24.44 5.23 11.93
CA ALA A 93 24.44 3.83 11.52
C ALA A 93 23.31 3.52 10.54
N GLY A 94 22.11 4.04 10.80
CA GLY A 94 20.97 3.90 9.88
C GLY A 94 21.21 4.59 8.53
N PHE A 95 21.77 5.80 8.54
CA PHE A 95 22.14 6.52 7.33
C PHE A 95 23.20 5.76 6.51
N LEU A 96 24.26 5.26 7.16
CA LEU A 96 25.29 4.48 6.47
C LEU A 96 24.75 3.17 5.89
N ALA A 97 23.85 2.49 6.62
CA ALA A 97 23.17 1.29 6.12
C ALA A 97 22.29 1.61 4.91
N TYR A 98 21.57 2.73 4.94
CA TYR A 98 20.78 3.22 3.81
C TYR A 98 21.63 3.51 2.58
N GLU A 99 22.71 4.30 2.74
CA GLU A 99 23.62 4.62 1.63
C GLU A 99 24.21 3.33 1.05
N ALA A 100 24.67 2.40 1.89
CA ALA A 100 25.20 1.12 1.45
C ALA A 100 24.17 0.31 0.63
N ALA A 101 22.93 0.21 1.11
CA ALA A 101 21.86 -0.49 0.39
C ALA A 101 21.53 0.20 -0.94
N ARG A 102 21.47 1.53 -0.95
CA ARG A 102 21.16 2.33 -2.15
C ARG A 102 22.19 2.13 -3.26
N PHE A 103 23.47 1.97 -2.93
CA PHE A 103 24.52 1.65 -3.92
C PHE A 103 24.38 0.26 -4.55
N GLN A 104 23.66 -0.67 -3.92
CA GLN A 104 23.43 -2.01 -4.45
C GLN A 104 22.17 -2.09 -5.34
N VAL A 105 21.23 -1.17 -5.16
CA VAL A 105 19.97 -1.13 -5.91
C VAL A 105 20.11 -0.13 -7.05
N VAL A 106 20.80 -0.54 -8.12
CA VAL A 106 20.84 0.19 -9.40
C VAL A 106 19.76 -0.41 -10.30
N SER A 107 18.92 0.45 -10.87
CA SER A 107 17.79 0.00 -11.70
C SER A 107 18.07 0.21 -13.18
N ASP A 108 17.64 -0.75 -14.00
CA ASP A 108 17.73 -0.62 -15.45
C ASP A 108 16.75 0.47 -15.97
N PRO A 109 17.16 1.29 -16.96
CA PRO A 109 16.32 2.36 -17.51
C PRO A 109 15.01 1.86 -18.11
N GLU A 110 15.03 0.72 -18.81
CA GLU A 110 13.89 0.28 -19.61
C GLU A 110 12.68 -0.14 -18.75
N PRO A 111 12.81 -1.01 -17.73
CA PRO A 111 11.71 -1.28 -16.80
C PRO A 111 11.22 -0.02 -16.08
N ALA A 112 12.13 0.88 -15.71
CA ALA A 112 11.79 2.10 -15.00
C ALA A 112 10.94 3.07 -15.83
N ILE A 113 11.27 3.24 -17.11
CA ILE A 113 10.50 4.07 -18.06
C ILE A 113 9.14 3.43 -18.38
N ARG A 114 9.06 2.09 -18.47
CA ARG A 114 7.77 1.40 -18.67
C ARG A 114 6.85 1.58 -17.45
N ASN A 115 7.37 1.42 -16.25
CA ASN A 115 6.61 1.64 -15.02
C ASN A 115 6.19 3.11 -14.87
N ALA A 116 7.07 4.05 -15.20
CA ALA A 116 6.74 5.48 -15.21
C ALA A 116 5.58 5.81 -16.15
N ARG A 117 5.52 5.21 -17.35
CA ARG A 117 4.35 5.35 -18.25
C ARG A 117 3.05 4.93 -17.57
N ARG A 118 3.05 3.80 -16.86
CA ARG A 118 1.88 3.31 -16.11
C ARG A 118 1.44 4.29 -15.02
N ILE A 119 2.39 4.95 -14.35
CA ILE A 119 2.09 5.99 -13.36
C ILE A 119 1.45 7.20 -14.03
N VAL A 120 2.01 7.66 -15.14
CA VAL A 120 1.45 8.78 -15.93
C VAL A 120 0.03 8.46 -16.42
N ASP A 121 -0.18 7.27 -16.98
CA ASP A 121 -1.50 6.83 -17.46
C ASP A 121 -2.52 6.78 -16.32
N LEU A 122 -2.10 6.32 -15.14
CA LEU A 122 -2.94 6.29 -13.94
C LEU A 122 -3.30 7.69 -13.46
N GLU A 123 -2.33 8.60 -13.37
CA GLU A 123 -2.57 9.99 -13.00
C GLU A 123 -3.47 10.70 -14.01
N ALA A 124 -3.25 10.46 -15.31
CA ALA A 124 -4.08 11.00 -16.37
C ALA A 124 -5.52 10.49 -16.30
N ALA A 125 -5.71 9.19 -16.01
CA ALA A 125 -7.05 8.59 -15.85
C ALA A 125 -7.84 9.23 -14.69
N PHE A 126 -7.18 9.67 -13.62
CA PHE A 126 -7.81 10.42 -12.52
C PHE A 126 -7.83 11.94 -12.73
N GLY A 127 -7.29 12.45 -13.86
CA GLY A 127 -7.17 13.89 -14.12
C GLY A 127 -6.16 14.60 -13.20
N LEU A 128 -5.24 13.85 -12.60
CA LEU A 128 -4.24 14.33 -11.65
C LEU A 128 -2.90 14.67 -12.30
N PHE A 129 -2.63 14.17 -13.52
CA PHE A 129 -1.38 14.47 -14.23
C PHE A 129 -1.33 15.95 -14.60
N ARG A 130 -0.58 16.74 -13.81
CA ARG A 130 -0.49 18.21 -13.88
C ARG A 130 0.92 18.74 -13.65
N GLU A 131 1.91 17.85 -13.61
CA GLU A 131 3.30 18.10 -13.30
C GLU A 131 3.89 19.12 -14.28
N ARG A 132 3.62 18.93 -15.57
CA ARG A 132 4.11 19.80 -16.63
C ARG A 132 3.56 21.22 -16.49
N GLU A 133 2.25 21.37 -16.31
CA GLU A 133 1.60 22.67 -16.19
C GLU A 133 2.12 23.42 -14.96
N LEU A 134 2.31 22.71 -13.84
CA LEU A 134 2.82 23.30 -12.61
C LEU A 134 4.29 23.71 -12.75
N GLN A 135 5.11 22.88 -13.38
CA GLN A 135 6.49 23.23 -13.65
C GLN A 135 6.55 24.47 -14.55
N GLN A 136 5.80 24.52 -15.66
CA GLN A 136 5.79 25.67 -16.56
C GLN A 136 5.28 26.95 -15.90
N LEU A 137 4.37 26.84 -14.93
CA LEU A 137 3.85 27.97 -14.18
C LEU A 137 4.84 28.53 -13.15
N LEU A 138 5.64 27.67 -12.52
CA LEU A 138 6.43 28.00 -11.32
C LEU A 138 7.93 28.06 -11.56
N VAL A 139 8.43 27.44 -12.63
CA VAL A 139 9.76 27.70 -13.17
C VAL A 139 9.75 29.11 -13.75
N GLY A 140 10.73 29.91 -13.34
CA GLY A 140 10.77 31.34 -13.66
C GLY A 140 12.19 31.83 -13.95
N PRO A 141 12.43 33.14 -13.82
CA PRO A 141 13.76 33.72 -13.96
C PRO A 141 14.78 33.01 -13.06
N GLY A 142 16.06 33.01 -13.48
CA GLY A 142 17.15 32.26 -12.83
C GLY A 142 17.12 32.18 -11.29
N PRO A 143 16.88 33.29 -10.54
CA PRO A 143 16.80 33.26 -9.08
C PRO A 143 15.66 32.41 -8.50
N VAL A 144 14.50 32.37 -9.16
CA VAL A 144 13.33 31.60 -8.71
C VAL A 144 13.61 30.11 -8.87
N THR A 145 14.09 29.71 -10.04
CA THR A 145 14.48 28.31 -10.33
C THR A 145 15.64 27.87 -9.43
N ALA A 146 16.61 28.75 -9.17
CA ALA A 146 17.67 28.48 -8.21
C ALA A 146 17.14 28.26 -6.78
N ALA A 147 16.11 29.00 -6.35
CA ALA A 147 15.47 28.78 -5.05
C ALA A 147 14.76 27.42 -4.97
N TRP A 148 14.06 27.00 -6.02
CA TRP A 148 13.47 25.65 -6.08
C TRP A 148 14.53 24.55 -5.98
N ASN A 149 15.60 24.66 -6.76
CA ASN A 149 16.73 23.73 -6.73
C ASN A 149 17.41 23.71 -5.35
N LEU A 150 17.53 24.86 -4.69
CA LEU A 150 18.08 24.97 -3.33
C LEU A 150 17.21 24.22 -2.32
N LEU A 151 15.89 24.43 -2.38
CA LEU A 151 14.93 23.77 -1.50
C LEU A 151 14.96 22.25 -1.69
N TYR A 152 15.00 21.81 -2.95
CA TYR A 152 15.09 20.42 -3.34
C TYR A 152 16.36 19.76 -2.80
N SER A 153 17.54 20.32 -3.12
CA SER A 153 18.82 19.68 -2.83
C SER A 153 19.24 19.77 -1.37
N HIS A 154 18.82 20.81 -0.63
CA HIS A 154 19.42 21.13 0.68
C HIS A 154 18.43 21.33 1.81
N ALA A 155 17.31 22.02 1.57
CA ALA A 155 16.38 22.37 2.65
C ALA A 155 15.70 21.14 3.24
N PHE A 156 15.43 20.12 2.43
CA PHE A 156 14.89 18.83 2.85
C PHE A 156 15.66 18.21 4.04
N LEU A 157 16.95 17.97 3.87
CA LEU A 157 17.80 17.35 4.90
C LEU A 157 17.92 18.25 6.14
N ALA A 158 18.01 19.57 5.94
CA ALA A 158 18.04 20.53 7.04
C ALA A 158 16.77 20.48 7.90
N VAL A 159 15.60 20.34 7.29
CA VAL A 159 14.31 20.20 7.99
C VAL A 159 14.26 18.90 8.79
N VAL A 160 14.65 17.77 8.20
CA VAL A 160 14.62 16.45 8.86
C VAL A 160 15.63 16.38 10.03
N ILE A 161 16.87 16.83 9.81
CA ILE A 161 17.91 16.87 10.85
C ILE A 161 17.52 17.87 11.96
N GLY A 162 16.98 19.03 11.58
CA GLY A 162 16.47 20.02 12.51
C GLY A 162 15.38 19.44 13.41
N ALA A 163 14.43 18.68 12.85
CA ALA A 163 13.38 18.00 13.60
C ALA A 163 13.93 16.91 14.55
N LEU A 164 14.91 16.09 14.12
CA LEU A 164 15.58 15.12 14.98
C LEU A 164 16.22 15.80 16.20
N LEU A 165 17.03 16.83 15.95
CA LEU A 165 17.75 17.57 16.99
C LEU A 165 16.80 18.37 17.89
N TRP A 166 15.69 18.87 17.34
CA TRP A 166 14.65 19.51 18.14
C TRP A 166 14.01 18.50 19.09
N LEU A 167 13.49 17.40 18.55
CA LEU A 167 12.72 16.41 19.31
C LEU A 167 13.58 15.67 20.33
N VAL A 168 14.87 15.39 20.07
CA VAL A 168 15.71 14.63 21.00
C VAL A 168 15.83 15.29 22.38
N VAL A 169 15.76 16.61 22.43
CA VAL A 169 15.76 17.39 23.67
C VAL A 169 14.34 17.81 24.07
N ALA A 170 13.50 18.20 23.12
CA ALA A 170 12.18 18.76 23.41
C ALA A 170 11.13 17.71 23.81
N ASP A 171 11.18 16.52 23.21
CA ASP A 171 10.21 15.44 23.39
C ASP A 171 10.82 14.06 23.02
N PRO A 172 11.56 13.42 23.95
CA PRO A 172 12.21 12.14 23.69
C PRO A 172 11.27 11.00 23.25
N PRO A 173 10.02 10.89 23.76
CA PRO A 173 9.03 9.96 23.22
C PRO A 173 8.72 10.17 21.73
N ARG A 174 8.40 11.41 21.31
CA ARG A 174 8.13 11.71 19.89
C ARG A 174 9.37 11.61 19.02
N TYR A 175 10.55 11.90 19.56
CA TYR A 175 11.82 11.63 18.88
C TYR A 175 11.98 10.15 18.53
N ARG A 176 11.72 9.23 19.47
CA ARG A 176 11.81 7.78 19.20
C ARG A 176 10.80 7.34 18.14
N LEU A 177 9.58 7.87 18.20
CA LEU A 177 8.55 7.64 17.19
C LEU A 177 9.04 8.08 15.81
N PHE A 178 9.50 9.32 15.69
CA PHE A 178 10.01 9.92 14.46
C PHE A 178 11.21 9.14 13.90
N ARG A 179 12.24 8.90 14.72
CA ARG A 179 13.45 8.14 14.36
C ARG A 179 13.13 6.74 13.88
N ASN A 180 12.25 6.01 14.59
CA ASN A 180 11.90 4.65 14.21
C ASN A 180 11.08 4.62 12.91
N ALA A 181 10.14 5.56 12.74
CA ALA A 181 9.36 5.67 11.51
C ALA A 181 10.25 6.00 10.30
N LEU A 182 11.23 6.90 10.45
CA LEU A 182 12.25 7.14 9.43
C LEU A 182 12.96 5.84 9.05
N GLY A 183 13.52 5.11 10.03
CA GLY A 183 14.22 3.86 9.77
C GLY A 183 13.38 2.80 9.07
N ILE A 184 12.12 2.59 9.49
CA ILE A 184 11.20 1.66 8.83
C ILE A 184 10.90 2.12 7.40
N SER A 185 10.61 3.40 7.21
CA SER A 185 10.28 3.95 5.89
C SER A 185 11.43 3.79 4.90
N THR A 186 12.67 3.90 5.37
CA THR A 186 13.87 3.68 4.55
C THR A 186 13.95 2.25 4.05
N VAL A 187 13.70 1.26 4.90
CA VAL A 187 13.68 -0.16 4.51
C VAL A 187 12.56 -0.43 3.51
N LEU A 188 11.36 0.10 3.76
CA LEU A 188 10.23 -0.05 2.85
C LEU A 188 10.51 0.61 1.49
N ALA A 189 11.12 1.79 1.47
CA ALA A 189 11.48 2.47 0.23
C ALA A 189 12.50 1.67 -0.58
N ILE A 190 13.53 1.09 0.06
CA ILE A 190 14.50 0.22 -0.63
C ILE A 190 13.78 -0.97 -1.28
N ILE A 191 12.88 -1.63 -0.55
CA ILE A 191 12.11 -2.78 -1.08
C ILE A 191 11.28 -2.34 -2.29
N LEU A 192 10.58 -1.20 -2.20
CA LEU A 192 9.74 -0.69 -3.27
C LEU A 192 10.55 -0.29 -4.51
N ILE A 193 11.67 0.41 -4.33
CA ILE A 193 12.56 0.81 -5.44
C ILE A 193 13.13 -0.44 -6.14
N ALA A 194 13.50 -1.47 -5.38
CA ALA A 194 14.00 -2.72 -5.95
C ALA A 194 12.91 -3.50 -6.70
N ALA A 195 11.69 -3.55 -6.15
CA ALA A 195 10.57 -4.30 -6.73
C ALA A 195 9.89 -3.58 -7.91
N TYR A 196 9.87 -2.25 -7.88
CA TYR A 196 9.13 -1.42 -8.84
C TYR A 196 9.91 -0.13 -9.15
N PRO A 197 10.99 -0.22 -9.94
CA PRO A 197 11.77 0.96 -10.32
C PRO A 197 10.92 1.87 -11.21
N VAL A 198 11.07 3.18 -11.06
CA VAL A 198 10.26 4.19 -11.79
C VAL A 198 11.14 5.36 -12.20
N ALA A 199 11.15 5.66 -13.49
CA ALA A 199 11.85 6.82 -14.02
C ALA A 199 11.14 8.13 -13.58
N PRO A 200 11.89 9.14 -13.11
CA PRO A 200 11.34 10.43 -12.73
C PRO A 200 10.85 11.22 -13.97
N PRO A 201 9.95 12.21 -13.78
CA PRO A 201 9.35 12.94 -14.90
C PRO A 201 10.36 13.61 -15.85
N ARG A 202 11.46 14.16 -15.33
CA ARG A 202 12.53 14.79 -16.13
C ARG A 202 13.29 13.81 -17.06
N LEU A 203 13.24 12.51 -16.77
CA LEU A 203 13.88 11.46 -17.59
C LEU A 203 12.89 10.78 -18.54
N MET A 204 11.62 11.18 -18.52
CA MET A 204 10.57 10.57 -19.34
C MET A 204 10.47 11.23 -20.72
N PRO A 205 10.63 10.46 -21.82
CA PRO A 205 10.49 10.98 -23.16
C PRO A 205 9.07 11.51 -23.42
N GLY A 206 8.97 12.69 -24.03
CA GLY A 206 7.69 13.24 -24.51
C GLY A 206 6.83 13.96 -23.46
N LEU A 207 7.19 13.96 -22.17
CA LEU A 207 6.42 14.70 -21.15
C LEU A 207 6.66 16.21 -21.20
N GLY A 208 7.78 16.67 -21.78
CA GLY A 208 8.11 18.10 -21.85
C GLY A 208 8.38 18.74 -20.48
N ILE A 209 8.88 17.93 -19.54
CA ILE A 209 9.31 18.35 -18.19
C ILE A 209 10.83 18.46 -18.19
N GLU A 210 11.33 19.61 -17.73
CA GLU A 210 12.75 19.95 -17.70
C GLU A 210 13.45 19.42 -16.44
N ASP A 211 14.73 19.09 -16.59
CA ASP A 211 15.65 18.88 -15.46
C ASP A 211 16.23 20.22 -15.02
N THR A 212 15.53 20.91 -14.11
CA THR A 212 15.93 22.25 -13.65
C THR A 212 17.26 22.26 -12.91
N VAL A 213 17.68 21.14 -12.34
CA VAL A 213 18.94 21.01 -11.60
C VAL A 213 20.12 20.95 -12.57
N VAL A 214 20.01 20.09 -13.59
CA VAL A 214 21.04 19.97 -14.64
C VAL A 214 21.10 21.22 -15.51
N ASN A 215 19.96 21.82 -15.84
CA ASN A 215 19.91 23.08 -16.60
C ASN A 215 20.60 24.24 -15.85
N ALA A 216 20.66 24.18 -14.51
CA ALA A 216 21.40 25.14 -13.70
C ALA A 216 22.91 24.84 -13.58
N GLY A 217 23.43 23.85 -14.32
CA GLY A 217 24.83 23.44 -14.32
C GLY A 217 25.24 22.53 -13.17
N ASN A 218 24.27 21.99 -12.41
CA ASN A 218 24.54 21.06 -11.31
C ASN A 218 24.41 19.60 -11.76
N VAL A 219 24.92 18.69 -10.93
CA VAL A 219 24.78 17.24 -11.14
C VAL A 219 23.93 16.63 -10.03
N HIS A 220 23.09 15.67 -10.41
CA HIS A 220 22.40 14.83 -9.43
C HIS A 220 23.40 13.92 -8.74
N LYS A 221 23.36 13.87 -7.40
CA LYS A 221 24.24 13.00 -6.59
C LYS A 221 23.58 11.64 -6.30
N PHE A 222 22.69 11.17 -7.17
CA PHE A 222 21.93 9.95 -6.94
C PHE A 222 22.72 8.72 -7.37
N ALA A 223 22.84 7.73 -6.48
CA ALA A 223 23.35 6.42 -6.83
C ALA A 223 22.43 5.67 -7.82
N ASN A 224 21.12 5.98 -7.79
CA ASN A 224 20.11 5.45 -8.71
C ASN A 224 19.11 6.57 -9.05
N GLU A 225 19.11 7.00 -10.32
CA GLU A 225 18.24 8.06 -10.83
C GLU A 225 16.82 7.57 -11.15
N TYR A 226 16.59 6.26 -11.21
CA TYR A 226 15.32 5.59 -11.53
C TYR A 226 14.54 5.14 -10.29
N ALA A 227 14.76 5.83 -9.16
CA ALA A 227 14.17 5.56 -7.86
C ALA A 227 13.13 6.63 -7.47
N ALA A 228 12.26 7.03 -8.41
CA ALA A 228 11.30 8.10 -8.17
C ALA A 228 10.25 7.71 -7.10
N ILE A 229 9.79 6.45 -7.10
CA ILE A 229 8.77 5.97 -6.16
C ILE A 229 9.41 5.06 -5.10
N PRO A 230 9.12 5.29 -3.80
CA PRO A 230 8.34 6.39 -3.22
C PRO A 230 9.20 7.67 -2.99
N SER A 231 8.57 8.85 -3.00
CA SER A 231 9.29 10.09 -2.71
C SER A 231 9.62 10.25 -1.23
N LEU A 232 10.86 9.95 -0.84
CA LEU A 232 11.35 10.16 0.53
C LEU A 232 11.43 11.66 0.90
N HIS A 233 11.59 12.55 -0.08
CA HIS A 233 11.55 14.00 0.12
C HIS A 233 10.22 14.43 0.74
N VAL A 234 9.13 14.08 0.07
CA VAL A 234 7.76 14.35 0.51
C VAL A 234 7.44 13.55 1.76
N GLY A 235 7.82 12.27 1.79
CA GLY A 235 7.53 11.38 2.89
C GLY A 235 8.13 11.84 4.22
N TRP A 236 9.43 12.14 4.28
CA TRP A 236 10.07 12.53 5.55
C TRP A 236 9.63 13.94 5.99
N THR A 237 9.38 14.87 5.07
CA THR A 237 8.84 16.19 5.43
C THR A 237 7.39 16.11 5.91
N ALA A 238 6.55 15.29 5.30
CA ALA A 238 5.21 14.99 5.80
C ALA A 238 5.26 14.39 7.21
N LEU A 239 6.20 13.47 7.46
CA LEU A 239 6.41 12.89 8.79
C LEU A 239 6.86 13.95 9.82
N VAL A 240 7.75 14.89 9.44
CA VAL A 240 8.12 16.03 10.29
C VAL A 240 6.89 16.82 10.68
N GLY A 241 6.08 17.23 9.70
CA GLY A 241 4.86 18.00 9.93
C GLY A 241 3.88 17.25 10.84
N TRP A 242 3.61 15.98 10.54
CA TRP A 242 2.69 15.15 11.30
C TRP A 242 3.12 14.99 12.77
N VAL A 243 4.39 14.65 13.05
CA VAL A 243 4.89 14.47 14.43
C VAL A 243 4.86 15.78 15.21
N LEU A 244 5.27 16.90 14.59
CA LEU A 244 5.27 18.22 15.24
C LEU A 244 3.85 18.76 15.47
N ALA A 245 2.86 18.31 14.69
CA ALA A 245 1.47 18.69 14.84
C ALA A 245 0.72 17.90 15.93
N LEU A 246 1.24 16.75 16.39
CA LEU A 246 0.59 15.94 17.44
C LEU A 246 0.17 16.71 18.70
N PRO A 247 0.99 17.61 19.28
CA PRO A 247 0.57 18.41 20.44
C PRO A 247 -0.39 19.56 20.10
N LEU A 248 -0.58 19.89 18.82
CA LEU A 248 -1.35 21.06 18.39
C LEU A 248 -2.83 20.72 18.17
N ARG A 249 -3.67 21.75 18.16
CA ARG A 249 -5.12 21.70 17.90
C ARG A 249 -5.54 22.82 16.95
N GLY A 250 -6.69 22.69 16.30
CA GLY A 250 -7.25 23.72 15.41
C GLY A 250 -6.44 23.94 14.12
N TRP A 251 -6.53 25.14 13.54
CA TRP A 251 -5.85 25.47 12.29
C TRP A 251 -4.31 25.36 12.34
N PRO A 252 -3.59 25.69 13.46
CA PRO A 252 -2.13 25.54 13.51
C PRO A 252 -1.70 24.07 13.39
N ARG A 253 -2.51 23.14 13.90
CA ARG A 253 -2.29 21.70 13.72
C ARG A 253 -2.31 21.34 12.24
N ALA A 254 -3.32 21.77 11.50
CA ALA A 254 -3.45 21.48 10.07
C ALA A 254 -2.28 22.09 9.29
N ALA A 255 -1.94 23.35 9.56
CA ALA A 255 -0.82 24.03 8.91
C ALA A 255 0.52 23.32 9.13
N VAL A 256 0.84 22.94 10.37
CA VAL A 256 2.08 22.22 10.68
C VAL A 256 2.05 20.78 10.15
N MET A 257 0.90 20.12 10.18
CA MET A 257 0.74 18.74 9.72
C MET A 257 0.98 18.60 8.22
N PHE A 258 0.35 19.46 7.42
CA PHE A 258 0.36 19.32 5.96
C PHE A 258 1.40 20.21 5.29
N GLY A 259 1.73 21.37 5.87
CA GLY A 259 2.58 22.39 5.25
C GLY A 259 3.94 21.87 4.77
N PRO A 260 4.75 21.21 5.60
CA PRO A 260 6.08 20.73 5.18
C PRO A 260 6.02 19.72 4.04
N GLY A 261 5.09 18.75 4.10
CA GLY A 261 4.93 17.72 3.08
C GLY A 261 4.42 18.29 1.75
N LEU A 262 3.37 19.11 1.79
CA LEU A 262 2.81 19.75 0.59
C LEU A 262 3.81 20.74 -0.05
N GLY A 263 4.56 21.48 0.78
CA GLY A 263 5.61 22.37 0.30
C GLY A 263 6.71 21.59 -0.42
N MET A 264 7.15 20.47 0.14
CA MET A 264 8.14 19.62 -0.52
C MET A 264 7.60 18.95 -1.77
N LEU A 265 6.32 18.54 -1.78
CA LEU A 265 5.65 18.00 -2.96
C LEU A 265 5.70 18.99 -4.13
N LEU A 266 5.38 20.26 -3.86
CA LEU A 266 5.49 21.31 -4.85
C LEU A 266 6.93 21.46 -5.39
N VAL A 267 7.92 21.50 -4.48
CA VAL A 267 9.34 21.61 -4.83
C VAL A 267 9.77 20.47 -5.77
N VAL A 268 9.40 19.23 -5.45
CA VAL A 268 9.86 18.07 -6.23
C VAL A 268 9.16 17.95 -7.59
N ILE A 269 7.91 18.40 -7.70
CA ILE A 269 7.19 18.48 -8.97
C ILE A 269 7.79 19.58 -9.86
N VAL A 270 7.99 20.78 -9.31
CA VAL A 270 8.57 21.91 -10.06
C VAL A 270 9.97 21.58 -10.55
N THR A 271 10.75 20.82 -9.78
CA THR A 271 12.10 20.41 -10.19
C THR A 271 12.12 19.18 -11.11
N GLY A 272 10.96 18.60 -11.46
CA GLY A 272 10.84 17.47 -12.38
C GLY A 272 11.30 16.13 -11.82
N ASN A 273 11.40 16.01 -10.49
CA ASN A 273 12.00 14.84 -9.84
C ASN A 273 10.99 13.77 -9.42
N HIS A 274 9.72 14.15 -9.24
CA HIS A 274 8.71 13.30 -8.62
C HIS A 274 7.31 13.60 -9.16
N TYR A 275 6.44 12.59 -9.12
CA TYR A 275 5.03 12.62 -9.52
C TYR A 275 4.10 12.94 -8.33
N TRP A 276 2.85 13.31 -8.58
CA TRP A 276 1.85 13.49 -7.51
C TRP A 276 1.65 12.21 -6.69
N LEU A 277 1.47 11.07 -7.35
CA LEU A 277 1.21 9.77 -6.71
C LEU A 277 2.40 9.28 -5.90
N ASP A 278 3.63 9.59 -6.31
CA ASP A 278 4.80 9.18 -5.55
C ASP A 278 4.96 9.93 -4.23
N GLY A 279 4.43 11.16 -4.15
CA GLY A 279 4.37 11.97 -2.94
C GLY A 279 3.38 11.37 -1.94
N VAL A 280 2.24 10.88 -2.44
CA VAL A 280 1.25 10.15 -1.64
C VAL A 280 1.86 8.83 -1.14
N ALA A 281 2.50 8.06 -2.02
CA ALA A 281 3.19 6.83 -1.64
C ALA A 281 4.29 7.13 -0.60
N GLY A 282 5.07 8.19 -0.80
CA GLY A 282 6.08 8.69 0.12
C GLY A 282 5.52 9.01 1.49
N ALA A 283 4.42 9.76 1.57
CA ALA A 283 3.77 10.07 2.84
C ALA A 283 3.19 8.82 3.52
N ALA A 284 2.62 7.88 2.74
CA ALA A 284 2.08 6.64 3.28
C ALA A 284 3.18 5.74 3.89
N VAL A 285 4.31 5.55 3.21
CA VAL A 285 5.41 4.70 3.69
C VAL A 285 6.17 5.30 4.87
N THR A 286 6.01 6.60 5.16
CA THR A 286 6.66 7.28 6.29
C THR A 286 5.71 7.52 7.47
N VAL A 287 4.55 8.11 7.22
CA VAL A 287 3.56 8.43 8.27
C VAL A 287 2.82 7.17 8.70
N GLY A 288 2.57 6.21 7.80
CA GLY A 288 1.94 4.92 8.11
C GLY A 288 2.64 4.17 9.26
N PRO A 289 3.96 3.89 9.17
CA PRO A 289 4.71 3.30 10.27
C PRO A 289 4.62 4.12 11.57
N ALA A 290 4.62 5.44 11.50
CA ALA A 290 4.48 6.29 12.69
C ALA A 290 3.09 6.13 13.34
N VAL A 291 2.02 6.09 12.54
CA VAL A 291 0.65 5.82 13.03
C VAL A 291 0.58 4.43 13.69
N VAL A 292 1.13 3.40 13.05
CA VAL A 292 1.18 2.04 13.61
C VAL A 292 1.95 2.00 14.93
N LEU A 293 3.12 2.64 14.99
CA LEU A 293 3.94 2.70 16.21
C LEU A 293 3.23 3.46 17.34
N LEU A 294 2.54 4.56 17.01
CA LEU A 294 1.77 5.35 17.97
C LEU A 294 0.58 4.56 18.54
N HIS A 295 -0.08 3.76 17.70
CA HIS A 295 -1.28 2.99 18.05
C HIS A 295 -1.01 1.49 18.24
N ARG A 296 0.24 1.09 18.49
CA ARG A 296 0.70 -0.31 18.51
C ARG A 296 -0.15 -1.25 19.38
N ALA A 297 -0.69 -0.77 20.50
CA ALA A 297 -1.52 -1.57 21.39
C ALA A 297 -2.91 -1.84 20.79
N ALA A 298 -3.52 -0.82 20.17
CA ALA A 298 -4.80 -0.95 19.47
C ALA A 298 -4.66 -1.84 18.24
N VAL A 299 -3.59 -1.66 17.45
CA VAL A 299 -3.27 -2.52 16.30
C VAL A 299 -3.08 -3.97 16.76
N ALA A 300 -2.30 -4.23 17.80
CA ALA A 300 -2.11 -5.58 18.32
C ALA A 300 -3.43 -6.19 18.85
N GLY A 301 -4.28 -5.39 19.50
CA GLY A 301 -5.60 -5.82 19.94
C GLY A 301 -6.51 -6.19 18.77
N PHE A 302 -6.56 -5.35 17.73
CA PHE A 302 -7.29 -5.62 16.50
C PHE A 302 -6.80 -6.89 15.82
N LEU A 303 -5.49 -7.07 15.65
CA LEU A 303 -4.93 -8.27 15.02
C LEU A 303 -5.22 -9.54 15.82
N ARG A 304 -5.18 -9.48 17.16
CA ARG A 304 -5.58 -10.61 18.02
C ARG A 304 -7.06 -10.93 17.91
N ALA A 305 -7.91 -9.90 17.88
CA ALA A 305 -9.36 -10.08 17.71
C ALA A 305 -9.69 -10.65 16.32
N ALA A 306 -9.05 -10.15 15.27
CA ALA A 306 -9.17 -10.67 13.91
C ALA A 306 -8.70 -12.13 13.84
N ALA A 307 -7.55 -12.46 14.45
CA ALA A 307 -7.04 -13.82 14.52
C ALA A 307 -7.97 -14.76 15.31
N ALA A 308 -8.56 -14.29 16.41
CA ALA A 308 -9.52 -15.06 17.19
C ALA A 308 -10.88 -15.22 16.49
N ALA A 309 -11.21 -14.32 15.57
CA ALA A 309 -12.39 -14.40 14.72
C ALA A 309 -12.16 -15.25 13.46
N LEU A 310 -10.93 -15.72 13.21
CA LEU A 310 -10.67 -16.61 12.09
C LEU A 310 -11.46 -17.92 12.30
N PRO A 311 -12.18 -18.39 11.28
CA PRO A 311 -12.92 -19.65 11.35
C PRO A 311 -12.00 -20.85 11.65
N ASP A 312 -12.52 -21.85 12.37
CA ASP A 312 -11.85 -23.14 12.58
C ASP A 312 -11.89 -23.97 11.28
N ILE A 313 -10.99 -23.64 10.36
CA ILE A 313 -10.86 -24.28 9.05
C ILE A 313 -10.64 -25.80 9.17
N PRO A 314 -9.79 -26.33 10.08
CA PRO A 314 -9.66 -27.78 10.29
C PRO A 314 -10.99 -28.48 10.64
N ALA A 315 -11.79 -27.89 11.54
CA ALA A 315 -13.08 -28.46 11.90
C ALA A 315 -14.07 -28.43 10.70
N ALA A 316 -14.09 -27.33 9.94
CA ALA A 316 -14.90 -27.24 8.71
C ALA A 316 -14.48 -28.27 7.66
N ALA A 317 -13.18 -28.47 7.45
CA ALA A 317 -12.65 -29.48 6.54
C ALA A 317 -12.97 -30.92 6.99
N ALA A 318 -13.21 -31.14 8.28
CA ALA A 318 -13.61 -32.44 8.81
C ALA A 318 -15.11 -32.75 8.63
N ASN A 319 -15.98 -31.73 8.48
CA ASN A 319 -17.39 -31.91 8.17
C ASN A 319 -17.54 -32.65 6.81
N PRO A 320 -18.45 -33.63 6.64
CA PRO A 320 -18.71 -34.28 5.36
C PRO A 320 -18.74 -33.36 4.13
N ARG A 321 -19.40 -32.19 4.20
CA ARG A 321 -19.49 -31.23 3.08
C ARG A 321 -18.17 -30.53 2.79
N GLY A 322 -17.54 -29.99 3.84
CA GLY A 322 -16.22 -29.38 3.76
C GLY A 322 -15.17 -30.39 3.27
N ARG A 323 -15.20 -31.63 3.74
CA ARG A 323 -14.31 -32.72 3.32
C ARG A 323 -14.42 -33.01 1.83
N VAL A 324 -15.63 -33.05 1.26
CA VAL A 324 -15.80 -33.23 -0.19
C VAL A 324 -15.16 -32.07 -0.96
N SER A 325 -15.35 -30.84 -0.50
CA SER A 325 -14.71 -29.65 -1.12
C SER A 325 -13.19 -29.70 -1.00
N THR A 326 -12.67 -30.07 0.17
CA THR A 326 -11.23 -30.24 0.39
C THR A 326 -10.62 -31.30 -0.51
N ILE A 327 -11.28 -32.45 -0.66
CA ILE A 327 -10.78 -33.53 -1.52
C ILE A 327 -10.84 -33.12 -2.99
N THR A 328 -11.97 -32.58 -3.45
CA THR A 328 -12.17 -32.24 -4.86
C THR A 328 -11.31 -31.06 -5.31
N LEU A 329 -11.39 -29.93 -4.60
CA LEU A 329 -10.62 -28.73 -4.94
C LEU A 329 -9.15 -28.86 -4.52
N GLY A 330 -8.85 -29.56 -3.43
CA GLY A 330 -7.47 -29.87 -3.05
C GLY A 330 -6.81 -30.81 -4.05
N GLY A 331 -7.55 -31.79 -4.59
CA GLY A 331 -7.09 -32.61 -5.70
C GLY A 331 -6.80 -31.78 -6.96
N LEU A 332 -7.68 -30.85 -7.31
CA LEU A 332 -7.50 -29.93 -8.43
C LEU A 332 -6.29 -29.00 -8.23
N PHE A 333 -6.10 -28.49 -7.01
CA PHE A 333 -4.95 -27.68 -6.62
C PHE A 333 -3.63 -28.45 -6.74
N ILE A 334 -3.61 -29.71 -6.27
CA ILE A 334 -2.46 -30.60 -6.43
C ILE A 334 -2.21 -30.90 -7.91
N TYR A 335 -3.25 -31.16 -8.69
CA TYR A 335 -3.14 -31.39 -10.13
C TYR A 335 -2.47 -30.20 -10.84
N LEU A 336 -2.91 -28.96 -10.57
CA LEU A 336 -2.31 -27.76 -11.15
C LEU A 336 -0.83 -27.60 -10.75
N GLY A 337 -0.51 -27.80 -9.46
CA GLY A 337 0.86 -27.70 -8.96
C GLY A 337 1.78 -28.78 -9.51
N ALA A 338 1.32 -30.04 -9.53
CA ALA A 338 2.07 -31.17 -10.08
C ALA A 338 2.22 -31.06 -11.60
N GLY A 339 1.17 -30.64 -12.30
CA GLY A 339 1.18 -30.38 -13.75
C GLY A 339 2.28 -29.38 -14.11
N GLN A 340 2.36 -28.26 -13.39
CA GLN A 340 3.40 -27.26 -13.62
C GLN A 340 4.81 -27.77 -13.28
N LEU A 341 4.96 -28.63 -12.26
CA LEU A 341 6.25 -29.21 -11.90
C LEU A 341 6.74 -30.24 -12.93
N ILE A 342 5.82 -31.05 -13.48
CA ILE A 342 6.13 -32.12 -14.43
C ILE A 342 6.29 -31.57 -15.85
N ASN A 343 5.41 -30.66 -16.25
CA ASN A 343 5.39 -30.02 -17.56
C ASN A 343 5.26 -28.50 -17.38
N PRO A 344 6.37 -27.77 -17.14
CA PRO A 344 6.34 -26.34 -16.95
C PRO A 344 5.71 -25.63 -18.16
N GLY A 345 4.62 -24.88 -17.90
CA GLY A 345 3.87 -24.19 -18.96
C GLY A 345 2.81 -25.04 -19.63
N PHE A 346 2.35 -26.14 -19.01
CA PHE A 346 1.26 -26.96 -19.57
C PHE A 346 -0.03 -26.17 -19.80
N THR A 347 -0.25 -25.09 -19.05
CA THR A 347 -1.28 -24.09 -19.31
C THR A 347 -0.74 -22.69 -19.02
N ASP A 348 -1.06 -21.74 -19.88
CA ASP A 348 -0.62 -20.34 -19.77
C ASP A 348 -1.15 -19.65 -18.50
N PHE A 349 -2.23 -20.18 -17.90
CA PHE A 349 -2.89 -19.60 -16.74
C PHE A 349 -2.70 -20.39 -15.44
N TRP A 350 -1.73 -21.31 -15.36
CA TRP A 350 -1.62 -22.25 -14.24
C TRP A 350 -1.55 -21.56 -12.88
N GLY A 351 -0.75 -20.48 -12.75
CA GLY A 351 -0.54 -19.80 -11.47
C GLY A 351 -1.78 -19.05 -11.00
N TYR A 352 -2.55 -18.52 -11.95
CA TYR A 352 -3.84 -17.92 -11.70
C TYR A 352 -4.85 -18.97 -11.22
N LEU A 353 -5.00 -20.07 -11.97
CA LEU A 353 -5.93 -21.15 -11.61
C LEU A 353 -5.57 -21.75 -10.25
N PHE A 354 -4.28 -21.90 -9.98
CA PHE A 354 -3.76 -22.40 -8.70
C PHE A 354 -4.20 -21.49 -7.54
N PHE A 355 -4.04 -20.18 -7.70
CA PHE A 355 -4.50 -19.21 -6.70
C PHE A 355 -6.02 -19.22 -6.55
N GLN A 356 -6.77 -19.22 -7.66
CA GLN A 356 -8.23 -19.18 -7.65
C GLN A 356 -8.85 -20.42 -6.98
N VAL A 357 -8.36 -21.62 -7.31
CA VAL A 357 -8.82 -22.87 -6.69
C VAL A 357 -8.50 -22.87 -5.19
N GLY A 358 -7.29 -22.43 -4.82
CA GLY A 358 -6.90 -22.30 -3.40
C GLY A 358 -7.78 -21.30 -2.64
N ALA A 359 -8.05 -20.14 -3.23
CA ALA A 359 -8.91 -19.11 -2.66
C ALA A 359 -10.36 -19.60 -2.52
N THR A 360 -10.89 -20.27 -3.54
CA THR A 360 -12.26 -20.84 -3.53
C THR A 360 -12.40 -21.88 -2.42
N LEU A 361 -11.45 -22.81 -2.30
CA LEU A 361 -11.44 -23.79 -1.23
C LEU A 361 -11.39 -23.12 0.15
N LEU A 362 -10.51 -22.14 0.33
CA LEU A 362 -10.41 -21.41 1.61
C LEU A 362 -11.71 -20.67 1.95
N LEU A 363 -12.34 -20.01 0.99
CA LEU A 363 -13.60 -19.30 1.17
C LEU A 363 -14.75 -20.25 1.52
N LEU A 364 -14.83 -21.40 0.85
CA LEU A 364 -15.82 -22.43 1.19
C LEU A 364 -15.63 -22.95 2.62
N LEU A 365 -14.40 -23.27 3.03
CA LEU A 365 -14.13 -23.75 4.38
C LEU A 365 -14.34 -22.65 5.44
N ALA A 366 -14.03 -21.40 5.11
CA ALA A 366 -14.28 -20.26 6.00
C ALA A 366 -15.78 -20.02 6.20
N ALA A 367 -16.56 -20.07 5.12
CA ALA A 367 -18.01 -19.94 5.17
C ALA A 367 -18.67 -21.14 5.88
N GLU A 368 -18.18 -22.36 5.64
CA GLU A 368 -18.60 -23.58 6.33
C GLU A 368 -18.39 -23.47 7.85
N ALA A 369 -17.20 -23.05 8.28
CA ALA A 369 -16.89 -22.82 9.70
C ALA A 369 -17.73 -21.68 10.29
N PHE A 370 -17.93 -20.59 9.54
CA PHE A 370 -18.74 -19.45 9.98
C PHE A 370 -20.21 -19.83 10.21
N LEU A 371 -20.72 -20.74 9.38
CA LEU A 371 -22.10 -21.25 9.42
C LEU A 371 -22.24 -22.56 10.20
N ALA A 372 -21.20 -23.00 10.93
CA ALA A 372 -21.21 -24.29 11.62
C ALA A 372 -22.36 -24.42 12.64
N ARG A 373 -22.78 -23.32 13.28
CA ARG A 373 -23.92 -23.31 14.22
C ARG A 373 -25.27 -23.49 13.52
N GLU A 374 -25.35 -23.15 12.23
CA GLU A 374 -26.54 -23.27 11.39
C GLU A 374 -26.55 -24.55 10.54
N GLY A 375 -25.56 -25.43 10.73
CA GLY A 375 -25.42 -26.68 9.98
C GLY A 375 -24.54 -26.61 8.74
N GLY A 376 -23.74 -25.54 8.61
CA GLY A 376 -22.80 -25.32 7.51
C GLY A 376 -23.46 -24.82 6.22
N LEU A 377 -22.65 -24.68 5.18
CA LEU A 377 -23.10 -24.40 3.83
C LEU A 377 -23.88 -25.59 3.26
N SER A 378 -24.83 -25.32 2.36
CA SER A 378 -25.58 -26.40 1.70
C SER A 378 -24.74 -27.19 0.68
N TRP A 379 -25.17 -28.42 0.42
CA TRP A 379 -24.61 -29.24 -0.68
C TRP A 379 -24.72 -28.55 -2.05
N LEU A 380 -25.74 -27.72 -2.26
CA LEU A 380 -25.94 -26.99 -3.50
C LEU A 380 -24.83 -25.96 -3.71
N THR A 381 -24.53 -25.16 -2.67
CA THR A 381 -23.48 -24.14 -2.72
C THR A 381 -22.09 -24.77 -2.94
N HIS A 382 -21.77 -25.83 -2.20
CA HIS A 382 -20.54 -26.60 -2.45
C HIS A 382 -20.50 -27.18 -3.86
N GLY A 383 -21.60 -27.79 -4.32
CA GLY A 383 -21.68 -28.43 -5.63
C GLY A 383 -21.44 -27.44 -6.78
N ILE A 384 -22.07 -26.26 -6.75
CA ILE A 384 -21.90 -25.24 -7.80
C ILE A 384 -20.47 -24.70 -7.80
N ALA A 385 -19.92 -24.41 -6.62
CA ALA A 385 -18.54 -23.90 -6.51
C ALA A 385 -17.52 -24.94 -7.02
N ILE A 386 -17.67 -26.21 -6.62
CA ILE A 386 -16.81 -27.31 -7.11
C ILE A 386 -16.95 -27.47 -8.62
N ALA A 387 -18.18 -27.53 -9.14
CA ALA A 387 -18.43 -27.68 -10.57
C ALA A 387 -17.83 -26.52 -11.37
N CYS A 388 -17.99 -25.28 -10.90
CA CYS A 388 -17.41 -24.10 -11.53
C CYS A 388 -15.87 -24.15 -11.56
N SER A 389 -15.22 -24.47 -10.44
CA SER A 389 -13.75 -24.55 -10.39
C SER A 389 -13.20 -25.65 -11.31
N TRP A 390 -13.87 -26.80 -11.37
CA TRP A 390 -13.49 -27.88 -12.28
C TRP A 390 -13.72 -27.51 -13.74
N ALA A 391 -14.84 -26.86 -14.05
CA ALA A 391 -15.12 -26.37 -15.40
C ALA A 391 -14.07 -25.37 -15.86
N ASP A 392 -13.67 -24.42 -15.02
CA ASP A 392 -12.66 -23.42 -15.37
C ASP A 392 -11.28 -24.06 -15.62
N VAL A 393 -10.82 -24.93 -14.70
CA VAL A 393 -9.51 -25.60 -14.84
C VAL A 393 -9.47 -26.53 -16.05
N LEU A 394 -10.47 -27.40 -16.21
CA LEU A 394 -10.51 -28.32 -17.36
C LEU A 394 -10.83 -27.58 -18.66
N GLY A 395 -11.52 -26.45 -18.58
CA GLY A 395 -11.77 -25.60 -19.74
C GLY A 395 -10.49 -24.97 -20.25
N THR A 396 -9.60 -24.57 -19.35
CA THR A 396 -8.30 -23.99 -19.72
C THR A 396 -7.32 -25.07 -20.18
N ASP A 397 -7.10 -26.13 -19.39
CA ASP A 397 -6.19 -27.23 -19.76
C ASP A 397 -6.67 -27.98 -21.02
N GLY A 398 -7.98 -28.18 -21.10
CA GLY A 398 -8.64 -28.85 -22.20
C GLY A 398 -9.05 -27.91 -23.32
N ASP A 399 -8.59 -26.67 -23.41
CA ASP A 399 -8.89 -25.75 -24.52
C ASP A 399 -10.39 -25.71 -24.92
N LEU A 400 -11.29 -25.71 -23.94
CA LEU A 400 -12.74 -25.68 -24.18
C LEU A 400 -13.23 -24.26 -24.44
N TYR A 401 -12.58 -23.25 -23.83
CA TYR A 401 -12.88 -21.84 -24.06
C TYR A 401 -12.71 -21.43 -25.52
N ALA A 402 -11.75 -22.02 -26.25
CA ALA A 402 -11.56 -21.75 -27.68
C ALA A 402 -12.47 -22.59 -28.59
N ARG A 403 -13.04 -23.68 -28.08
CA ARG A 403 -13.79 -24.68 -28.87
C ARG A 403 -15.30 -24.57 -28.75
N ILE A 404 -15.78 -24.00 -27.64
CA ILE A 404 -17.20 -23.90 -27.33
C ILE A 404 -17.46 -22.46 -26.89
N ASP A 405 -18.04 -21.67 -27.78
CA ASP A 405 -18.29 -20.24 -27.58
C ASP A 405 -19.10 -19.96 -26.29
N GLU A 406 -20.06 -20.83 -25.95
CA GLU A 406 -20.90 -20.67 -24.76
C GLU A 406 -20.26 -21.17 -23.45
N TYR A 407 -19.09 -21.80 -23.50
CA TYR A 407 -18.44 -22.38 -22.32
C TYR A 407 -18.07 -21.30 -21.31
N ASP A 408 -17.57 -20.19 -21.81
CA ASP A 408 -17.22 -19.01 -21.04
C ASP A 408 -18.42 -18.47 -20.26
N LYS A 409 -19.54 -18.26 -20.97
CA LYS A 409 -20.80 -17.78 -20.39
C LYS A 409 -21.37 -18.73 -19.34
N LEU A 410 -21.19 -20.03 -19.53
CA LEU A 410 -21.55 -21.04 -18.52
C LEU A 410 -20.71 -20.88 -17.24
N THR A 411 -19.40 -20.64 -17.36
CA THR A 411 -18.53 -20.45 -16.18
C THR A 411 -18.84 -19.17 -15.42
N HIS A 412 -19.13 -18.06 -16.11
CA HIS A 412 -19.63 -16.83 -15.49
C HIS A 412 -20.93 -17.06 -14.70
N ALA A 413 -21.92 -17.68 -15.36
CA ALA A 413 -23.19 -18.00 -14.73
C ALA A 413 -23.02 -18.88 -13.46
N MET A 414 -22.15 -19.88 -13.50
CA MET A 414 -21.88 -20.75 -12.34
C MET A 414 -21.12 -20.05 -11.22
N GLY A 415 -20.10 -19.25 -11.54
CA GLY A 415 -19.29 -18.52 -10.56
C GLY A 415 -20.16 -17.54 -9.77
N THR A 416 -20.95 -16.73 -10.48
CA THR A 416 -21.87 -15.79 -9.86
C THR A 416 -23.01 -16.48 -9.11
N ALA A 417 -23.49 -17.65 -9.59
CA ALA A 417 -24.44 -18.46 -8.85
C ALA A 417 -23.86 -18.99 -7.52
N ALA A 418 -22.61 -19.42 -7.48
CA ALA A 418 -21.95 -19.88 -6.24
C ALA A 418 -21.87 -18.75 -5.20
N VAL A 419 -21.43 -17.55 -5.61
CA VAL A 419 -21.35 -16.37 -4.73
C VAL A 419 -22.74 -15.98 -4.21
N THR A 420 -23.74 -15.97 -5.10
CA THR A 420 -25.13 -15.64 -4.73
C THR A 420 -25.70 -16.63 -3.72
N ALA A 421 -25.45 -17.94 -3.91
CA ALA A 421 -25.92 -18.98 -3.00
C ALA A 421 -25.28 -18.86 -1.61
N ALA A 422 -23.96 -18.64 -1.54
CA ALA A 422 -23.26 -18.40 -0.28
C ALA A 422 -23.78 -17.13 0.42
N ALA A 423 -23.97 -16.04 -0.33
CA ALA A 423 -24.51 -14.79 0.20
C ALA A 423 -25.92 -14.98 0.79
N TRP A 424 -26.80 -15.70 0.09
CA TRP A 424 -28.13 -16.05 0.58
C TRP A 424 -28.07 -16.78 1.94
N GLU A 425 -27.21 -17.79 2.06
CA GLU A 425 -27.08 -18.59 3.28
C GLU A 425 -26.53 -17.77 4.45
N VAL A 426 -25.54 -16.91 4.21
CA VAL A 426 -25.02 -15.96 5.21
C VAL A 426 -26.11 -14.99 5.66
N LEU A 427 -26.88 -14.42 4.74
CA LEU A 427 -27.99 -13.51 5.05
C LEU A 427 -29.10 -14.20 5.84
N ARG A 428 -29.39 -15.46 5.51
CA ARG A 428 -30.36 -16.29 6.23
C ARG A 428 -29.90 -16.58 7.65
N ALA A 429 -28.63 -16.96 7.84
CA ALA A 429 -28.04 -17.17 9.16
C ALA A 429 -28.04 -15.88 10.00
N ALA A 430 -27.64 -14.76 9.40
CA ALA A 430 -27.68 -13.45 10.05
C ALA A 430 -29.10 -13.06 10.48
N ALA A 431 -30.10 -13.30 9.64
CA ALA A 431 -31.50 -13.04 9.97
C ALA A 431 -31.97 -13.89 11.17
N ARG A 432 -31.59 -15.17 11.23
CA ARG A 432 -31.89 -16.06 12.37
C ARG A 432 -31.20 -15.60 13.65
N ARG A 433 -29.91 -15.27 13.60
CA ARG A 433 -29.12 -14.81 14.76
C ARG A 433 -29.66 -13.51 15.37
N THR A 434 -30.22 -12.64 14.54
CA THR A 434 -30.73 -11.31 14.96
C THR A 434 -32.23 -11.28 15.24
N GLY A 435 -32.96 -12.39 15.00
CA GLY A 435 -34.41 -12.42 15.10
C GLY A 435 -35.12 -11.49 14.10
N SER A 436 -34.49 -11.21 12.96
CA SER A 436 -35.01 -10.28 11.96
C SER A 436 -36.34 -10.77 11.37
N THR A 437 -37.35 -9.89 11.36
CA THR A 437 -38.67 -10.14 10.76
C THR A 437 -38.74 -9.77 9.28
N ARG A 438 -37.61 -9.40 8.66
CA ARG A 438 -37.58 -9.00 7.25
C ARG A 438 -38.08 -10.12 6.34
N PRO A 439 -38.93 -9.81 5.35
CA PRO A 439 -39.49 -10.81 4.46
C PRO A 439 -38.38 -11.48 3.62
N PRO A 440 -38.52 -12.77 3.26
CA PRO A 440 -37.53 -13.49 2.44
C PRO A 440 -37.19 -12.81 1.10
N ARG A 441 -38.10 -11.99 0.56
CA ARG A 441 -37.86 -11.18 -0.64
C ARG A 441 -36.66 -10.24 -0.51
N ASP A 442 -36.40 -9.71 0.69
CA ASP A 442 -35.31 -8.76 0.89
C ASP A 442 -33.96 -9.50 0.84
N ARG A 443 -33.91 -10.75 1.34
CA ARG A 443 -32.74 -11.62 1.18
C ARG A 443 -32.50 -11.99 -0.27
N PHE A 444 -33.57 -12.25 -1.04
CA PHE A 444 -33.49 -12.51 -2.48
C PHE A 444 -32.83 -11.35 -3.22
N LEU A 445 -33.35 -10.14 -3.02
CA LEU A 445 -32.83 -8.95 -3.69
C LEU A 445 -31.38 -8.69 -3.30
N LEU A 446 -31.05 -8.83 -2.01
CA LEU A 446 -29.71 -8.56 -1.52
C LEU A 446 -28.69 -9.62 -1.95
N SER A 447 -29.04 -10.90 -1.96
CA SER A 447 -28.14 -11.95 -2.45
C SER A 447 -27.87 -11.80 -3.94
N VAL A 448 -28.90 -11.48 -4.74
CA VAL A 448 -28.74 -11.20 -6.19
C VAL A 448 -27.86 -9.98 -6.39
N ALA A 449 -28.08 -8.90 -5.65
CA ALA A 449 -27.25 -7.70 -5.75
C ALA A 449 -25.78 -7.98 -5.40
N ILE A 450 -25.50 -8.80 -4.38
CA ILE A 450 -24.14 -9.22 -4.03
C ILE A 450 -23.51 -10.05 -5.15
N GLY A 451 -24.27 -11.01 -5.72
CA GLY A 451 -23.81 -11.82 -6.85
C GLY A 451 -23.46 -10.98 -8.08
N VAL A 452 -24.38 -10.11 -8.51
CA VAL A 452 -24.15 -9.20 -9.66
C VAL A 452 -22.97 -8.26 -9.40
N ALA A 453 -22.83 -7.74 -8.18
CA ALA A 453 -21.68 -6.91 -7.83
C ALA A 453 -20.36 -7.68 -7.90
N ALA A 454 -20.36 -8.97 -7.54
CA ALA A 454 -19.20 -9.84 -7.68
C ALA A 454 -18.84 -10.09 -9.16
N GLY A 455 -19.84 -10.32 -10.02
CA GLY A 455 -19.65 -10.44 -11.48
C GLY A 455 -19.06 -9.16 -12.08
N ILE A 456 -19.59 -7.98 -11.73
CA ILE A 456 -18.98 -6.69 -12.12
C ILE A 456 -17.54 -6.56 -11.62
N GLY A 457 -17.27 -6.99 -10.38
CA GLY A 457 -15.93 -7.00 -9.82
C GLY A 457 -14.97 -7.90 -10.59
N TRP A 458 -15.47 -9.02 -11.14
CA TRP A 458 -14.73 -9.93 -11.99
C TRP A 458 -14.32 -9.27 -13.32
N GLU A 459 -15.26 -8.61 -14.01
CA GLU A 459 -14.96 -7.88 -15.25
C GLU A 459 -13.92 -6.76 -15.05
N VAL A 460 -14.03 -6.03 -13.93
CA VAL A 460 -13.05 -5.00 -13.58
C VAL A 460 -11.68 -5.64 -13.32
N TYR A 461 -11.65 -6.80 -12.67
CA TYR A 461 -10.43 -7.55 -12.44
C TYR A 461 -9.77 -8.00 -13.76
N GLU A 462 -10.54 -8.54 -14.71
CA GLU A 462 -10.00 -8.95 -16.01
C GLU A 462 -9.45 -7.77 -16.81
N TYR A 463 -10.19 -6.66 -16.85
CA TYR A 463 -9.73 -5.43 -17.50
C TYR A 463 -8.42 -4.90 -16.87
N LEU A 464 -8.35 -4.84 -15.54
CA LEU A 464 -7.13 -4.41 -14.84
C LEU A 464 -5.98 -5.41 -15.04
N GLY A 465 -6.30 -6.70 -15.10
CA GLY A 465 -5.36 -7.76 -15.44
C GLY A 465 -4.67 -7.49 -16.77
N ASP A 466 -5.44 -7.13 -17.79
CA ASP A 466 -4.90 -6.85 -19.11
C ASP A 466 -4.08 -5.56 -19.16
N VAL A 467 -4.53 -4.50 -18.49
CA VAL A 467 -3.80 -3.22 -18.43
C VAL A 467 -2.47 -3.36 -17.69
N VAL A 468 -2.45 -4.10 -16.58
CA VAL A 468 -1.27 -4.18 -15.68
C VAL A 468 -0.34 -5.33 -16.06
N PHE A 469 -0.90 -6.48 -16.40
CA PHE A 469 -0.19 -7.75 -16.56
C PHE A 469 -0.26 -8.34 -17.98
N GLN A 470 -1.00 -7.72 -18.91
CA GLN A 470 -1.16 -8.20 -20.30
C GLN A 470 -1.72 -9.63 -20.38
N THR A 471 -2.71 -9.94 -19.54
CA THR A 471 -3.29 -11.29 -19.45
C THR A 471 -4.15 -11.71 -20.65
N THR A 472 -4.51 -10.78 -21.55
CA THR A 472 -5.34 -10.99 -22.74
C THR A 472 -6.70 -11.66 -22.45
N ARG A 473 -7.28 -11.39 -21.28
CA ARG A 473 -8.55 -11.99 -20.85
C ARG A 473 -9.78 -11.23 -21.32
N SER A 474 -9.74 -9.91 -21.33
CA SER A 474 -10.84 -9.11 -21.83
C SER A 474 -10.86 -9.15 -23.36
N GLN A 475 -11.86 -9.81 -23.95
CA GLN A 475 -12.04 -9.87 -25.41
C GLN A 475 -12.83 -8.67 -25.97
N GLY A 476 -12.93 -7.59 -25.19
CA GLY A 476 -13.57 -6.34 -25.58
C GLY A 476 -14.99 -6.17 -25.05
N ARG A 477 -15.61 -5.04 -25.41
CA ARG A 477 -16.84 -4.56 -24.74
C ARG A 477 -18.06 -5.46 -24.91
N TRP A 478 -18.17 -6.17 -26.05
CA TRP A 478 -19.29 -7.07 -26.29
C TRP A 478 -19.17 -8.34 -25.45
N ASP A 479 -17.96 -8.82 -25.25
CA ASP A 479 -17.70 -9.99 -24.43
C ASP A 479 -18.11 -9.73 -22.98
N THR A 480 -17.49 -8.71 -22.35
CA THR A 480 -17.83 -8.22 -21.02
C THR A 480 -19.33 -7.98 -20.82
N PHE A 481 -20.03 -7.43 -21.83
CA PHE A 481 -21.47 -7.25 -21.71
C PHE A 481 -22.22 -8.59 -21.61
N ASN A 482 -21.87 -9.58 -22.43
CA ASN A 482 -22.49 -10.90 -22.41
C ASN A 482 -22.14 -11.67 -21.12
N ASP A 483 -20.95 -11.46 -20.56
CA ASP A 483 -20.57 -12.01 -19.25
C ASP A 483 -21.41 -11.46 -18.13
N LEU A 484 -21.60 -10.14 -18.08
CA LEU A 484 -22.48 -9.51 -17.10
C LEU A 484 -23.93 -9.99 -17.21
N VAL A 485 -24.42 -10.27 -18.43
CA VAL A 485 -25.74 -10.87 -18.64
C VAL A 485 -25.79 -12.29 -18.06
N SER A 486 -24.74 -13.08 -18.30
CA SER A 486 -24.64 -14.47 -17.86
C SER A 486 -24.49 -14.58 -16.34
N ASP A 487 -23.68 -13.72 -15.73
CA ASP A 487 -23.57 -13.52 -14.29
C ASP A 487 -24.92 -13.20 -13.66
N THR A 488 -25.61 -12.22 -14.22
CA THR A 488 -26.93 -11.80 -13.72
C THR A 488 -27.94 -12.93 -13.81
N ALA A 489 -27.94 -13.70 -14.90
CA ALA A 489 -28.80 -14.86 -15.07
C ALA A 489 -28.49 -15.94 -14.00
N GLY A 490 -27.22 -16.25 -13.78
CA GLY A 490 -26.76 -17.18 -12.74
C GLY A 490 -27.24 -16.79 -11.35
N ALA A 491 -27.05 -15.51 -10.96
CA ALA A 491 -27.52 -14.96 -9.69
C ALA A 491 -29.05 -15.10 -9.52
N LEU A 492 -29.82 -14.70 -10.54
CA LEU A 492 -31.28 -14.74 -10.48
C LEU A 492 -31.82 -16.16 -10.37
N VAL A 493 -31.29 -17.09 -11.16
CA VAL A 493 -31.73 -18.50 -11.16
C VAL A 493 -31.50 -19.13 -9.80
N ILE A 494 -30.29 -19.01 -9.25
CA ILE A 494 -29.97 -19.66 -7.97
C ILE A 494 -30.74 -19.04 -6.80
N ALA A 495 -30.87 -17.71 -6.77
CA ALA A 495 -31.64 -17.03 -5.74
C ALA A 495 -33.12 -17.41 -5.80
N ALA A 496 -33.68 -17.60 -7.01
CA ALA A 496 -35.07 -18.00 -7.18
C ALA A 496 -35.30 -19.44 -6.70
N LEU A 497 -34.36 -20.35 -6.98
CA LEU A 497 -34.39 -21.73 -6.47
C LEU A 497 -34.36 -21.77 -4.95
N LEU A 498 -33.43 -21.04 -4.32
CA LEU A 498 -33.29 -20.97 -2.86
C LEU A 498 -34.51 -20.31 -2.20
N TRP A 499 -35.04 -19.25 -2.80
CA TRP A 499 -36.27 -18.60 -2.32
C TRP A 499 -37.47 -19.54 -2.38
N ARG A 500 -37.62 -20.30 -3.47
CA ARG A 500 -38.69 -21.30 -3.61
C ARG A 500 -38.57 -22.43 -2.60
N GLN A 501 -37.35 -22.92 -2.34
CA GLN A 501 -37.10 -23.94 -1.33
C GLN A 501 -37.48 -23.44 0.07
N GLU A 502 -37.10 -22.22 0.43
CA GLU A 502 -37.45 -21.65 1.74
C GLU A 502 -38.96 -21.47 1.91
N ARG A 503 -39.68 -21.03 0.87
CA ARG A 503 -41.14 -20.90 0.91
C ARG A 503 -41.87 -22.24 1.08
N ARG A 504 -41.36 -23.31 0.47
CA ARG A 504 -41.92 -24.66 0.62
C ARG A 504 -41.74 -25.18 2.05
N ALA A 505 -40.54 -25.04 2.60
CA ALA A 505 -40.26 -25.46 3.98
C ALA A 505 -41.15 -24.73 5.00
N GLY A 506 -41.39 -23.42 4.80
CA GLY A 506 -42.31 -22.66 5.67
C GLY A 506 -43.80 -23.00 5.51
N ALA A 507 -44.20 -23.65 4.41
CA ALA A 507 -45.58 -24.10 4.19
C ALA A 507 -45.84 -25.47 4.84
N GLU A 508 -44.86 -26.36 4.86
CA GLU A 508 -44.94 -27.68 5.51
C GLU A 508 -45.03 -27.59 7.05
N GLU A 509 -44.45 -26.53 7.65
CA GLU A 509 -44.55 -26.25 9.09
C GLU A 509 -45.98 -25.82 9.52
N PHE A 510 -46.87 -25.53 8.57
CA PHE A 510 -48.24 -25.03 8.80
C PHE A 510 -49.36 -26.00 8.39
N GLU A 511 -49.04 -27.23 7.96
CA GLU A 511 -50.07 -28.27 7.77
C GLU A 511 -50.52 -28.83 9.15
N PRO A 512 -51.82 -28.76 9.51
CA PRO A 512 -52.29 -29.34 10.75
C PRO A 512 -52.16 -30.87 10.66
N GLY A 513 -51.38 -31.46 11.58
CA GLY A 513 -51.22 -32.90 11.70
C GLY A 513 -52.55 -33.66 11.77
N PRO A 514 -52.56 -34.97 11.43
CA PRO A 514 -53.78 -35.75 11.29
C PRO A 514 -54.64 -35.68 12.56
N ARG A 515 -55.91 -35.30 12.40
CA ARG A 515 -56.88 -35.20 13.51
C ARG A 515 -56.96 -36.55 14.25
N PRO A 516 -56.92 -36.58 15.59
CA PRO A 516 -57.02 -37.83 16.35
C PRO A 516 -58.35 -38.53 16.04
N ARG A 517 -58.29 -39.86 15.85
CA ARG A 517 -59.48 -40.68 15.62
C ARG A 517 -60.42 -40.60 16.84
N PRO A 518 -61.74 -40.46 16.65
CA PRO A 518 -62.68 -40.44 17.76
C PRO A 518 -62.64 -41.79 18.50
N ALA A 519 -62.64 -41.73 19.83
CA ALA A 519 -62.67 -42.91 20.68
C ALA A 519 -63.98 -43.69 20.48
N PRO A 520 -63.96 -45.04 20.53
CA PRO A 520 -65.15 -45.84 20.37
C PRO A 520 -66.15 -45.57 21.52
N PRO A 521 -67.46 -45.56 21.24
CA PRO A 521 -68.48 -45.34 22.26
C PRO A 521 -68.49 -46.52 23.25
N SER A 522 -68.61 -46.17 24.53
CA SER A 522 -68.53 -47.05 25.71
C SER A 522 -69.62 -48.11 25.77
#